data_AF-A0A7C6FFY4-F1
#
_entry.id   AF-A0A7C6FFY4-F1
#
_cell.length_a   1.000
_cell.length_b   1.000
_cell.length_c   1.000
_cell.angle_alpha   90.00
_cell.angle_beta   90.00
_cell.angle_gamma   90.00
#
_symmetry.space_group_name_H-M   'P 1'
#
loop_
_entity.id
_entity.type
_entity.pdbx_description
1 polymer ?
#
loop_
_entity_poly.entity_id
_entity_poly.type
_entity_poly.pdbx_seq_one_letter_code
_entity_poly.pdbx_strand_id
1 'polypeptide(L)'
;MERRNFLKTLLAVPAIGMMPTLSFANTGEEVVGLEKIVTIIQNDKRLNKKVDAADIQIAIESARRMNEILIEAIIQTGVANDGTITTRDTRELNDYINKNFKDEWIELHGDDEADGEDTGFHKVRGNGARTKLFGKNAINKVADNIYHLGFETHRKNRLLNEDGNKNASFAKIAEWLDALLREDLVAGRLANPDVEEVVGTTGTGLDMGIKIIYNDVGLNKKISLGDIREGARSVQGMNELLLEAISATNAAEGGSFTKQDMRNVNQYLVANHADEWAELHGDDEKDEETGFHKVQSDGAKTRILGKNAINTVCDGIHHLG
;
A
#
# COMPACT_ATOMS: atom_id res chain seq x y z
N MET A 1 -69.70 -20.53 -1.50
CA MET A 1 -69.31 -19.17 -1.92
C MET A 1 -67.90 -18.94 -1.33
N GLU A 2 -66.85 -19.59 -1.82
CA GLU A 2 -66.10 -19.32 -3.08
C GLU A 2 -65.75 -17.84 -3.30
N ARG A 3 -64.48 -17.44 -3.04
CA ARG A 3 -63.37 -17.14 -4.01
C ARG A 3 -62.23 -16.40 -3.24
N ARG A 4 -61.02 -16.95 -3.11
CA ARG A 4 -59.83 -16.98 -4.03
C ARG A 4 -59.10 -15.64 -4.27
N ASN A 5 -57.85 -15.59 -3.76
CA ASN A 5 -56.57 -15.05 -4.29
C ASN A 5 -56.44 -13.59 -4.75
N PHE A 6 -55.36 -12.90 -4.31
CA PHE A 6 -54.12 -12.76 -5.10
C PHE A 6 -52.96 -12.13 -4.29
N LEU A 7 -51.77 -12.73 -4.43
CA LEU A 7 -50.44 -12.25 -4.04
C LEU A 7 -50.05 -10.93 -4.72
N LYS A 8 -49.27 -10.09 -4.04
CA LYS A 8 -48.09 -9.33 -4.53
C LYS A 8 -47.21 -9.00 -3.31
N THR A 9 -46.27 -9.85 -2.93
CA THR A 9 -44.83 -9.71 -3.21
C THR A 9 -44.38 -8.24 -3.28
N LEU A 10 -43.98 -7.69 -2.14
CA LEU A 10 -43.25 -6.43 -2.09
C LEU A 10 -41.78 -6.73 -2.44
N LEU A 11 -41.39 -6.40 -3.67
CA LEU A 11 -39.99 -6.31 -4.07
C LEU A 11 -39.36 -5.17 -3.25
N ALA A 12 -38.46 -5.53 -2.34
CA ALA A 12 -37.54 -4.58 -1.75
C ALA A 12 -36.57 -4.15 -2.85
N VAL A 13 -36.75 -2.94 -3.35
CA VAL A 13 -35.75 -2.25 -4.18
C VAL A 13 -34.58 -1.94 -3.25
N PRO A 14 -33.34 -2.37 -3.52
CA PRO A 14 -32.22 -1.90 -2.73
C PRO A 14 -32.08 -0.40 -3.00
N ALA A 15 -32.14 0.39 -1.93
CA ALA A 15 -31.82 1.80 -1.99
C ALA A 15 -30.37 1.91 -2.45
N ILE A 16 -30.16 2.43 -3.65
CA ILE A 16 -28.86 2.90 -4.12
C ILE A 16 -28.45 3.98 -3.12
N GLY A 17 -27.59 3.61 -2.18
CA GLY A 17 -26.95 4.56 -1.28
C GLY A 17 -26.21 5.56 -2.14
N MET A 18 -26.51 6.85 -1.97
CA MET A 18 -25.66 7.92 -2.48
C MET A 18 -24.27 7.69 -1.89
N MET A 19 -23.32 7.24 -2.71
CA MET A 19 -21.92 7.31 -2.34
C MET A 19 -21.55 8.78 -2.18
N PRO A 20 -20.77 9.15 -1.16
CA PRO A 20 -20.27 10.50 -1.03
C PRO A 20 -19.41 10.78 -2.26
N THR A 21 -19.80 11.78 -3.05
CA THR A 21 -18.89 12.38 -4.02
C THR A 21 -17.72 12.96 -3.25
N LEU A 22 -16.57 12.31 -3.32
CA LEU A 22 -15.33 12.82 -2.75
C LEU A 22 -15.00 14.14 -3.43
N SER A 23 -15.22 15.23 -2.70
CA SER A 23 -14.76 16.56 -3.06
C SER A 23 -13.26 16.62 -2.77
N PHE A 24 -12.44 16.49 -3.82
CA PHE A 24 -10.99 16.65 -3.72
C PHE A 24 -10.66 18.09 -3.30
N ALA A 25 -10.30 18.27 -2.04
CA ALA A 25 -9.76 19.51 -1.53
C ALA A 25 -8.23 19.56 -1.76
N ASN A 26 -7.77 19.68 -3.02
CA ASN A 26 -6.60 20.52 -3.35
C ASN A 26 -6.35 20.65 -4.87
N THR A 27 -6.15 21.88 -5.31
CA THR A 27 -5.65 22.35 -6.63
C THR A 27 -6.56 22.40 -7.86
N GLY A 28 -7.77 21.83 -7.91
CA GLY A 28 -8.68 22.05 -9.06
C GLY A 28 -8.14 21.68 -10.45
N GLU A 29 -6.96 21.06 -10.54
CA GLU A 29 -6.37 20.49 -11.74
C GLU A 29 -6.57 18.98 -11.71
N GLU A 30 -7.16 18.45 -12.78
CA GLU A 30 -7.45 17.04 -12.94
C GLU A 30 -6.16 16.21 -13.02
N VAL A 31 -6.14 15.02 -12.41
CA VAL A 31 -5.02 14.08 -12.53
C VAL A 31 -4.97 13.56 -13.97
N VAL A 32 -3.86 13.80 -14.68
CA VAL A 32 -3.79 13.56 -16.14
C VAL A 32 -3.07 12.27 -16.51
N GLY A 33 -2.21 11.76 -15.63
CA GLY A 33 -1.29 10.67 -15.96
C GLY A 33 -1.99 9.36 -16.35
N LEU A 34 -3.01 8.95 -15.59
CA LEU A 34 -3.75 7.71 -15.84
C LEU A 34 -4.79 7.84 -16.96
N GLU A 35 -5.29 9.05 -17.26
CA GLU A 35 -6.22 9.27 -18.38
C GLU A 35 -5.57 8.98 -19.75
N LYS A 36 -4.23 8.90 -19.80
CA LYS A 36 -3.48 8.37 -20.95
C LYS A 36 -3.94 6.96 -21.33
N ILE A 37 -4.30 6.10 -20.35
CA ILE A 37 -4.80 4.74 -20.62
C ILE A 37 -6.15 4.82 -21.33
N VAL A 38 -7.08 5.61 -20.80
CA VAL A 38 -8.44 5.79 -21.34
C VAL A 38 -8.39 6.40 -22.74
N THR A 39 -7.56 7.41 -22.94
CA THR A 39 -7.31 8.04 -24.24
C THR A 39 -6.82 7.02 -25.27
N ILE A 40 -5.99 6.06 -24.86
CA ILE A 40 -5.51 4.99 -25.75
C ILE A 40 -6.64 4.03 -26.13
N ILE A 41 -7.48 3.62 -25.18
CA ILE A 41 -8.65 2.78 -25.46
C ILE A 41 -9.56 3.47 -26.49
N GLN A 42 -9.83 4.76 -26.30
CA GLN A 42 -10.67 5.56 -27.20
C GLN A 42 -10.10 5.71 -28.61
N ASN A 43 -8.78 5.78 -28.77
CA ASN A 43 -8.16 6.23 -30.01
C ASN A 43 -7.35 5.15 -30.75
N ASP A 44 -7.12 3.96 -30.17
CA ASP A 44 -6.39 2.90 -30.85
C ASP A 44 -7.17 2.39 -32.07
N LYS A 45 -6.74 2.83 -33.25
CA LYS A 45 -7.40 2.53 -34.53
C LYS A 45 -7.57 1.05 -34.83
N ARG A 46 -6.76 0.16 -34.25
CA ARG A 46 -6.84 -1.27 -34.52
C ARG A 46 -7.77 -1.95 -33.53
N LEU A 47 -7.74 -1.54 -32.27
CA LEU A 47 -8.72 -1.95 -31.26
C LEU A 47 -10.13 -1.59 -31.72
N ASN A 48 -10.36 -0.33 -32.10
CA ASN A 48 -11.68 0.18 -32.50
C ASN A 48 -12.20 -0.39 -33.83
N LYS A 49 -11.39 -1.17 -34.55
CA LYS A 49 -11.81 -1.95 -35.73
C LYS A 49 -12.25 -3.37 -35.38
N LYS A 50 -11.92 -3.84 -34.18
CA LYS A 50 -12.04 -5.24 -33.75
C LYS A 50 -13.04 -5.42 -32.61
N VAL A 51 -13.20 -4.41 -31.78
CA VAL A 51 -14.15 -4.36 -30.66
C VAL A 51 -15.30 -3.44 -31.06
N ASP A 52 -16.52 -3.81 -30.72
CA ASP A 52 -17.68 -2.95 -30.97
C ASP A 52 -17.68 -1.72 -30.04
N ALA A 53 -18.44 -0.71 -30.43
CA ALA A 53 -18.43 0.57 -29.72
C ALA A 53 -19.02 0.49 -28.30
N ALA A 54 -19.93 -0.46 -28.02
CA ALA A 54 -20.50 -0.61 -26.69
C ALA A 54 -19.47 -1.24 -25.74
N ASP A 55 -18.76 -2.27 -26.19
CA ASP A 55 -17.68 -2.91 -25.42
C ASP A 55 -16.49 -1.95 -25.20
N ILE A 56 -16.16 -1.10 -26.17
CA ILE A 56 -15.19 0.00 -25.96
C ILE A 56 -15.65 0.94 -24.84
N GLN A 57 -16.94 1.30 -24.83
CA GLN A 57 -17.49 2.23 -23.83
C GLN A 57 -17.46 1.62 -22.42
N ILE A 58 -17.82 0.33 -22.28
CA ILE A 58 -17.72 -0.41 -21.01
C ILE A 58 -16.28 -0.38 -20.51
N ALA A 59 -15.29 -0.72 -21.35
CA ALA A 59 -13.90 -0.70 -20.94
C ALA A 59 -13.38 0.68 -20.52
N ILE A 60 -13.86 1.75 -21.18
CA ILE A 60 -13.54 3.13 -20.83
C ILE A 60 -14.08 3.47 -19.44
N GLU A 61 -15.34 3.14 -19.16
CA GLU A 61 -15.99 3.40 -17.87
C GLU A 61 -15.30 2.62 -16.76
N SER A 62 -14.98 1.34 -17.00
CA SER A 62 -14.22 0.51 -16.07
C SER A 62 -12.83 1.08 -15.80
N ALA A 63 -12.04 1.38 -16.83
CA ALA A 63 -10.70 1.91 -16.67
C ALA A 63 -10.69 3.26 -15.93
N ARG A 64 -11.68 4.13 -16.18
CA ARG A 64 -11.83 5.39 -15.43
C ARG A 64 -12.08 5.15 -13.96
N ARG A 65 -13.03 4.28 -13.62
CA ARG A 65 -13.34 4.00 -12.22
C ARG A 65 -12.17 3.33 -11.49
N MET A 66 -11.43 2.43 -12.15
CA MET A 66 -10.19 1.86 -11.59
C MET A 66 -9.11 2.92 -11.41
N ASN A 67 -8.98 3.88 -12.33
CA ASN A 67 -8.05 5.00 -12.17
C ASN A 67 -8.44 5.89 -10.98
N GLU A 68 -9.72 6.16 -10.78
CA GLU A 68 -10.21 6.92 -9.63
C GLU A 68 -9.88 6.23 -8.31
N ILE A 69 -10.16 4.94 -8.18
CA ILE A 69 -9.83 4.14 -6.99
C ILE A 69 -8.31 4.12 -6.75
N LEU A 70 -7.50 4.01 -7.81
CA LEU A 70 -6.04 4.05 -7.69
C LEU A 70 -5.54 5.42 -7.22
N ILE A 71 -6.13 6.51 -7.71
CA ILE A 71 -5.82 7.89 -7.26
C ILE A 71 -6.23 8.06 -5.79
N GLU A 72 -7.42 7.57 -5.42
CA GLU A 72 -7.88 7.59 -4.03
C GLU A 72 -6.90 6.83 -3.13
N ALA A 73 -6.50 5.61 -3.51
CA ALA A 73 -5.51 4.84 -2.78
C ALA A 73 -4.18 5.60 -2.62
N ILE A 74 -3.69 6.25 -3.67
CA ILE A 74 -2.45 7.04 -3.62
C ILE A 74 -2.56 8.19 -2.61
N ILE A 75 -3.66 8.94 -2.64
CA ILE A 75 -3.87 10.08 -1.75
C ILE A 75 -4.09 9.60 -0.31
N GLN A 76 -4.99 8.63 -0.08
CA GLN A 76 -5.35 8.17 1.27
C GLN A 76 -4.16 7.53 1.99
N THR A 77 -3.31 6.82 1.26
CA THR A 77 -2.09 6.21 1.84
C THR A 77 -0.92 7.20 1.88
N GLY A 78 -1.00 8.35 1.20
CA GLY A 78 0.08 9.34 1.14
C GLY A 78 1.37 8.82 0.50
N VAL A 79 1.31 7.73 -0.29
CA VAL A 79 2.50 7.13 -0.90
C VAL A 79 3.20 8.05 -1.91
N ALA A 80 2.50 9.05 -2.43
CA ALA A 80 3.05 10.03 -3.36
C ALA A 80 3.64 11.29 -2.66
N ASN A 81 3.64 11.35 -1.32
CA ASN A 81 4.06 12.54 -0.59
C ASN A 81 5.53 12.92 -0.82
N ASP A 82 6.38 11.95 -1.16
CA ASP A 82 7.79 12.18 -1.50
C ASP A 82 8.02 12.52 -2.98
N GLY A 83 6.96 12.62 -3.78
CA GLY A 83 7.01 12.93 -5.22
C GLY A 83 7.44 11.75 -6.10
N THR A 84 7.49 10.54 -5.57
CA THR A 84 7.81 9.31 -6.32
C THR A 84 6.86 8.18 -5.98
N ILE A 85 6.77 7.18 -6.88
CA ILE A 85 6.11 5.90 -6.57
C ILE A 85 7.15 4.79 -6.66
N THR A 86 7.29 4.03 -5.58
CA THR A 86 8.31 3.01 -5.38
C THR A 86 7.70 1.61 -5.17
N THR A 87 8.54 0.61 -4.94
CA THR A 87 8.07 -0.78 -4.76
C THR A 87 7.22 -0.94 -3.49
N ARG A 88 7.63 -0.33 -2.36
CA ARG A 88 6.86 -0.35 -1.12
C ARG A 88 5.49 0.33 -1.28
N ASP A 89 5.44 1.38 -2.09
CA ASP A 89 4.21 2.13 -2.36
C ASP A 89 3.23 1.27 -3.13
N THR A 90 3.68 0.55 -4.16
CA THR A 90 2.78 -0.36 -4.88
C THR A 90 2.29 -1.56 -4.07
N ARG A 91 2.98 -1.94 -2.99
CA ARG A 91 2.46 -2.93 -2.03
C ARG A 91 1.36 -2.31 -1.18
N GLU A 92 1.62 -1.13 -0.64
CA GLU A 92 0.63 -0.35 0.11
C GLU A 92 -0.65 -0.12 -0.71
N LEU A 93 -0.51 0.26 -1.99
CA LEU A 93 -1.65 0.42 -2.89
C LEU A 93 -2.42 -0.89 -3.12
N ASN A 94 -1.71 -2.01 -3.24
CA ASN A 94 -2.35 -3.32 -3.37
C ASN A 94 -3.18 -3.66 -2.14
N ASP A 95 -2.60 -3.48 -0.96
CA ASP A 95 -3.23 -3.82 0.32
C ASP A 95 -4.43 -2.89 0.58
N TYR A 96 -4.29 -1.60 0.27
CA TYR A 96 -5.39 -0.64 0.36
C TYR A 96 -6.55 -0.97 -0.59
N ILE A 97 -6.28 -1.24 -1.86
CA ILE A 97 -7.33 -1.56 -2.84
C ILE A 97 -8.00 -2.89 -2.47
N ASN A 98 -7.22 -3.91 -2.08
CA ASN A 98 -7.77 -5.18 -1.64
C ASN A 98 -8.65 -5.03 -0.40
N LYS A 99 -8.24 -4.22 0.58
CA LYS A 99 -9.00 -4.03 1.81
C LYS A 99 -10.31 -3.26 1.60
N ASN A 100 -10.29 -2.25 0.74
CA ASN A 100 -11.40 -1.28 0.65
C ASN A 100 -12.28 -1.45 -0.59
N PHE A 101 -11.75 -2.03 -1.67
CA PHE A 101 -12.41 -2.03 -2.98
C PHE A 101 -12.41 -3.41 -3.66
N LYS A 102 -12.09 -4.51 -2.98
CA LYS A 102 -11.92 -5.85 -3.59
C LYS A 102 -13.01 -6.22 -4.60
N ASP A 103 -14.27 -6.18 -4.16
CA ASP A 103 -15.39 -6.66 -4.97
C ASP A 103 -15.63 -5.76 -6.20
N GLU A 104 -15.63 -4.43 -5.99
CA GLU A 104 -15.77 -3.45 -7.08
C GLU A 104 -14.59 -3.54 -8.06
N TRP A 105 -13.37 -3.68 -7.55
CA TRP A 105 -12.15 -3.74 -8.35
C TRP A 105 -12.12 -4.96 -9.26
N ILE A 106 -12.53 -6.12 -8.76
CA ILE A 106 -12.66 -7.36 -9.56
C ILE A 106 -13.71 -7.17 -10.67
N GLU A 107 -14.88 -6.61 -10.35
CA GLU A 107 -15.93 -6.36 -11.34
C GLU A 107 -15.47 -5.40 -12.46
N LEU A 108 -14.77 -4.32 -12.08
CA LEU A 108 -14.24 -3.35 -13.04
C LEU A 108 -13.11 -3.92 -13.89
N HIS A 109 -12.23 -4.74 -13.31
CA HIS A 109 -11.17 -5.41 -14.05
C HIS A 109 -11.78 -6.34 -15.12
N GLY A 110 -12.80 -7.09 -14.73
CA GLY A 110 -13.37 -8.17 -15.54
C GLY A 110 -12.63 -9.49 -15.35
N ASP A 111 -13.28 -10.55 -15.82
CA ASP A 111 -12.81 -11.93 -15.81
C ASP A 111 -12.87 -12.48 -17.25
N ASP A 112 -11.93 -13.37 -17.58
CA ASP A 112 -11.86 -14.08 -18.86
C ASP A 112 -12.37 -15.54 -18.79
N GLU A 113 -12.82 -16.03 -17.62
CA GLU A 113 -13.27 -17.42 -17.44
C GLU A 113 -14.62 -17.58 -16.72
N ALA A 114 -15.70 -17.76 -17.50
CA ALA A 114 -16.78 -18.71 -17.16
C ALA A 114 -17.67 -19.01 -18.38
N ASP A 115 -18.04 -17.97 -19.14
CA ASP A 115 -19.11 -18.09 -20.14
C ASP A 115 -18.70 -17.58 -21.54
N GLY A 116 -17.44 -17.19 -21.74
CA GLY A 116 -16.90 -16.68 -23.00
C GLY A 116 -17.27 -15.23 -23.31
N GLU A 117 -17.78 -14.48 -22.33
CA GLU A 117 -18.02 -13.03 -22.43
C GLU A 117 -17.07 -12.27 -21.53
N ASP A 118 -16.06 -11.62 -22.12
CA ASP A 118 -15.21 -10.65 -21.41
C ASP A 118 -16.12 -9.60 -20.73
N THR A 119 -15.78 -9.13 -19.53
CA THR A 119 -16.49 -8.04 -18.83
C THR A 119 -15.52 -6.90 -18.48
N GLY A 120 -16.05 -5.78 -17.97
CA GLY A 120 -15.24 -4.66 -17.48
C GLY A 120 -14.15 -4.18 -18.44
N PHE A 121 -12.94 -3.98 -17.92
CA PHE A 121 -11.75 -3.63 -18.71
C PHE A 121 -11.32 -4.75 -19.67
N HIS A 122 -11.57 -6.02 -19.35
CA HIS A 122 -11.19 -7.15 -20.22
C HIS A 122 -11.88 -7.15 -21.58
N LYS A 123 -12.99 -6.42 -21.75
CA LYS A 123 -13.63 -6.15 -23.06
C LYS A 123 -12.66 -5.68 -24.16
N VAL A 124 -11.56 -5.03 -23.79
CA VAL A 124 -10.54 -4.55 -24.76
C VAL A 124 -9.23 -5.33 -24.70
N ARG A 125 -9.05 -6.20 -23.70
CA ARG A 125 -7.87 -7.05 -23.54
C ARG A 125 -7.81 -8.07 -24.68
N GLY A 126 -6.60 -8.35 -25.17
CA GLY A 126 -6.40 -9.33 -26.25
C GLY A 126 -6.89 -8.88 -27.64
N ASN A 127 -7.66 -7.80 -27.73
CA ASN A 127 -8.38 -7.39 -28.95
C ASN A 127 -7.56 -6.55 -29.96
N GLY A 128 -6.24 -6.74 -29.94
CA GLY A 128 -5.36 -6.35 -31.04
C GLY A 128 -4.93 -4.88 -31.07
N ALA A 129 -5.09 -4.13 -29.98
CA ALA A 129 -4.47 -2.82 -29.80
C ALA A 129 -2.97 -2.84 -30.12
N ARG A 130 -2.43 -1.75 -30.67
CA ARG A 130 -1.02 -1.64 -31.08
C ARG A 130 -0.29 -0.47 -30.45
N THR A 131 -1.02 0.47 -29.85
CA THR A 131 -0.43 1.60 -29.14
C THR A 131 0.47 1.08 -28.02
N LYS A 132 1.62 1.72 -27.87
CA LYS A 132 2.65 1.30 -26.91
C LYS A 132 2.86 2.35 -25.84
N LEU A 133 2.99 1.87 -24.60
CA LEU A 133 3.53 2.61 -23.47
C LEU A 133 4.79 1.89 -23.01
N PHE A 134 5.87 2.62 -22.75
CA PHE A 134 7.14 2.07 -22.27
C PHE A 134 7.68 0.93 -23.15
N GLY A 135 7.46 1.02 -24.46
CA GLY A 135 7.85 -0.01 -25.44
C GLY A 135 7.03 -1.31 -25.40
N LYS A 136 6.01 -1.41 -24.54
CA LYS A 136 5.09 -2.55 -24.38
C LYS A 136 3.70 -2.19 -24.90
N ASN A 137 2.85 -3.19 -25.15
CA ASN A 137 1.45 -2.94 -25.51
C ASN A 137 0.76 -2.19 -24.36
N ALA A 138 0.16 -1.03 -24.66
CA ALA A 138 -0.41 -0.17 -23.64
C ALA A 138 -1.53 -0.85 -22.84
N ILE A 139 -2.41 -1.59 -23.53
CA ILE A 139 -3.57 -2.24 -22.91
C ILE A 139 -3.13 -3.58 -22.30
N ASN A 140 -2.69 -4.53 -23.13
CA ASN A 140 -2.43 -5.93 -22.73
C ASN A 140 -1.19 -6.15 -21.84
N LYS A 141 -0.39 -5.10 -21.57
CA LYS A 141 0.85 -5.24 -20.80
C LYS A 141 1.08 -4.16 -19.77
N VAL A 142 0.65 -2.92 -20.01
CA VAL A 142 0.84 -1.84 -19.04
C VAL A 142 -0.41 -1.69 -18.18
N ALA A 143 -1.54 -1.30 -18.78
CA ALA A 143 -2.79 -1.08 -18.05
C ALA A 143 -3.28 -2.36 -17.34
N ASP A 144 -3.40 -3.46 -18.08
CA ASP A 144 -3.78 -4.77 -17.54
C ASP A 144 -2.92 -5.15 -16.32
N ASN A 145 -1.59 -5.03 -16.41
CA ASN A 145 -0.72 -5.41 -15.30
C ASN A 145 -0.79 -4.43 -14.11
N ILE A 146 -1.06 -3.14 -14.34
CA ILE A 146 -1.33 -2.16 -13.27
C ILE A 146 -2.62 -2.53 -12.55
N TYR A 147 -3.66 -2.89 -13.30
CA TYR A 147 -4.98 -3.21 -12.74
C TYR A 147 -5.05 -4.57 -12.03
N HIS A 148 -3.97 -5.35 -12.05
CA HIS A 148 -3.80 -6.50 -11.17
C HIS A 148 -3.35 -6.14 -9.74
N LEU A 149 -3.13 -4.85 -9.43
CA LEU A 149 -3.15 -4.40 -8.03
C LEU A 149 -4.52 -4.72 -7.41
N GLY A 150 -4.59 -4.83 -6.09
CA GLY A 150 -5.86 -5.11 -5.38
C GLY A 150 -6.27 -6.58 -5.36
N PHE A 151 -5.61 -7.44 -6.15
CA PHE A 151 -5.78 -8.89 -6.06
C PHE A 151 -4.95 -9.46 -4.91
N GLU A 152 -5.52 -10.46 -4.23
CA GLU A 152 -4.85 -11.12 -3.13
C GLU A 152 -3.60 -11.85 -3.61
N THR A 153 -2.46 -11.60 -2.94
CA THR A 153 -1.20 -12.23 -3.32
C THR A 153 -0.47 -12.77 -2.10
N HIS A 154 -0.24 -14.08 -2.10
CA HIS A 154 0.68 -14.74 -1.15
C HIS A 154 2.14 -14.67 -1.65
N ARG A 155 2.43 -13.94 -2.74
CA ARG A 155 3.76 -13.89 -3.35
C ARG A 155 4.52 -12.66 -2.86
N LYS A 156 5.65 -12.91 -2.20
CA LYS A 156 6.52 -11.86 -1.66
C LYS A 156 6.92 -10.74 -2.63
N ASN A 157 6.94 -10.93 -3.96
CA ASN A 157 7.47 -9.92 -4.92
C ASN A 157 6.60 -9.70 -6.16
N ARG A 158 5.46 -10.37 -6.28
CA ARG A 158 4.69 -10.39 -7.52
C ARG A 158 3.21 -10.29 -7.24
N LEU A 159 2.51 -9.65 -8.16
CA LEU A 159 1.07 -9.73 -8.22
C LEU A 159 0.65 -11.10 -8.74
N LEU A 160 -0.56 -11.49 -8.36
CA LEU A 160 -1.29 -12.57 -9.00
C LEU A 160 -2.33 -11.95 -9.92
N ASN A 161 -2.74 -12.69 -10.94
CA ASN A 161 -3.97 -12.36 -11.66
C ASN A 161 -5.19 -12.94 -10.92
N GLU A 162 -6.37 -12.68 -11.46
CA GLU A 162 -7.67 -13.24 -11.07
C GLU A 162 -7.65 -14.76 -10.82
N ASP A 163 -6.89 -15.52 -11.62
CA ASP A 163 -6.76 -16.98 -11.49
C ASP A 163 -5.71 -17.45 -10.46
N GLY A 164 -5.00 -16.53 -9.81
CA GLY A 164 -3.86 -16.86 -8.96
C GLY A 164 -2.56 -17.19 -9.72
N ASN A 165 -2.49 -16.89 -11.04
CA ASN A 165 -1.29 -17.04 -11.85
C ASN A 165 -0.30 -15.88 -11.62
N LYS A 166 0.99 -16.15 -11.84
CA LYS A 166 2.05 -15.15 -11.63
C LYS A 166 1.93 -13.99 -12.63
N ASN A 167 1.86 -12.77 -12.10
CA ASN A 167 1.81 -11.55 -12.90
C ASN A 167 3.00 -10.62 -12.63
N ALA A 168 2.96 -9.35 -13.07
CA ALA A 168 4.03 -8.36 -12.89
C ALA A 168 4.54 -8.27 -11.44
N SER A 169 5.81 -7.89 -11.29
CA SER A 169 6.37 -7.56 -9.97
C SER A 169 5.91 -6.18 -9.52
N PHE A 170 5.73 -5.97 -8.21
CA PHE A 170 5.50 -4.65 -7.61
C PHE A 170 6.47 -3.58 -8.12
N ALA A 171 7.77 -3.91 -8.19
CA ALA A 171 8.78 -3.00 -8.74
C ALA A 171 8.51 -2.55 -10.19
N LYS A 172 7.90 -3.41 -11.01
CA LYS A 172 7.57 -3.07 -12.40
C LYS A 172 6.34 -2.17 -12.47
N ILE A 173 5.36 -2.41 -11.60
CA ILE A 173 4.19 -1.55 -11.47
C ILE A 173 4.61 -0.16 -10.99
N ALA A 174 5.52 -0.09 -10.02
CA ALA A 174 6.07 1.17 -9.53
C ALA A 174 6.70 1.99 -10.66
N GLU A 175 7.56 1.37 -11.48
CA GLU A 175 8.15 2.03 -12.65
C GLU A 175 7.10 2.60 -13.62
N TRP A 176 6.01 1.89 -13.87
CA TRP A 176 4.97 2.36 -14.81
C TRP A 176 4.08 3.44 -14.20
N LEU A 177 3.67 3.30 -12.93
CA LEU A 177 2.87 4.30 -12.25
C LEU A 177 3.65 5.60 -12.05
N ASP A 178 4.88 5.52 -11.56
CA ASP A 178 5.77 6.66 -11.40
C ASP A 178 5.99 7.40 -12.74
N ALA A 179 6.12 6.68 -13.85
CA ALA A 179 6.27 7.28 -15.17
C ALA A 179 4.97 7.86 -15.74
N LEU A 180 3.82 7.21 -15.53
CA LEU A 180 2.51 7.72 -15.98
C LEU A 180 2.12 8.99 -15.22
N LEU A 181 2.32 8.98 -13.90
CA LEU A 181 1.92 10.03 -12.97
C LEU A 181 3.00 11.09 -12.74
N ARG A 182 4.13 11.04 -13.46
CA ARG A 182 5.28 11.93 -13.23
C ARG A 182 4.91 13.41 -13.20
N GLU A 183 4.02 13.84 -14.09
CA GLU A 183 3.54 15.22 -14.16
C GLU A 183 2.71 15.58 -12.91
N ASP A 184 1.79 14.69 -12.50
CA ASP A 184 0.95 14.88 -11.33
C ASP A 184 1.76 14.86 -10.01
N LEU A 185 2.77 14.00 -9.93
CA LEU A 185 3.71 13.91 -8.80
C LEU A 185 4.53 15.18 -8.64
N VAL A 186 5.13 15.69 -9.73
CA VAL A 186 5.92 16.94 -9.70
C VAL A 186 5.05 18.15 -9.37
N ALA A 187 3.80 18.15 -9.82
CA ALA A 187 2.84 19.19 -9.50
C ALA A 187 2.27 19.08 -8.06
N GLY A 188 2.55 18.00 -7.34
CA GLY A 188 2.04 17.77 -5.98
C GLY A 188 0.54 17.47 -5.92
N ARG A 189 -0.10 17.12 -7.05
CA ARG A 189 -1.56 16.88 -7.13
C ARG A 189 -2.01 15.62 -6.37
N LEU A 190 -1.07 14.72 -6.11
CA LEU A 190 -1.31 13.44 -5.44
C LEU A 190 -0.83 13.42 -3.98
N ALA A 191 -0.29 14.54 -3.48
CA ALA A 191 0.17 14.62 -2.10
C ALA A 191 -1.01 14.77 -1.14
N ASN A 192 -0.91 14.09 -0.01
CA ASN A 192 -1.82 14.20 1.12
C ASN A 192 -1.07 14.75 2.34
N PRO A 193 -1.21 16.05 2.67
CA PRO A 193 -0.50 16.66 3.79
C PRO A 193 -0.93 16.13 5.16
N ASP A 194 -2.08 15.47 5.27
CA ASP A 194 -2.56 14.91 6.53
C ASP A 194 -1.85 13.59 6.89
N VAL A 195 -1.07 13.02 5.96
CA VAL A 195 -0.27 11.82 6.17
C VAL A 195 1.20 12.22 6.32
N GLU A 196 1.68 12.23 7.55
CA GLU A 196 3.08 12.56 7.87
C GLU A 196 3.89 11.29 8.21
N GLU A 197 5.15 11.25 7.75
CA GLU A 197 6.07 10.19 8.12
C GLU A 197 6.56 10.34 9.55
N VAL A 198 6.74 9.22 10.24
CA VAL A 198 7.29 9.20 11.59
C VAL A 198 8.71 9.77 11.60
N VAL A 199 8.96 10.73 12.47
CA VAL A 199 10.28 11.30 12.70
C VAL A 199 10.74 10.98 14.12
N GLY A 200 12.04 10.74 14.29
CA GLY A 200 12.62 10.61 15.62
C GLY A 200 12.62 11.93 16.36
N THR A 201 12.03 11.97 17.55
CA THR A 201 11.88 13.19 18.35
C THR A 201 12.69 13.16 19.65
N THR A 202 13.41 12.07 19.91
CA THR A 202 14.12 11.92 21.18
C THR A 202 15.35 12.80 21.30
N GLY A 203 15.90 13.26 20.16
CA GLY A 203 17.12 14.05 20.12
C GLY A 203 18.38 13.23 20.40
N THR A 204 18.30 11.91 20.26
CA THR A 204 19.40 10.98 20.59
C THR A 204 19.86 10.18 19.38
N GLY A 205 20.91 9.37 19.57
CA GLY A 205 21.35 8.42 18.55
C GLY A 205 20.31 7.34 18.21
N LEU A 206 19.30 7.13 19.07
CA LEU A 206 18.25 6.13 18.85
C LEU A 206 17.35 6.49 17.65
N ASP A 207 17.18 7.79 17.37
CA ASP A 207 16.43 8.30 16.21
C ASP A 207 17.01 7.81 14.87
N MET A 208 18.25 7.30 14.87
CA MET A 208 18.84 6.65 13.70
C MET A 208 18.07 5.39 13.27
N GLY A 209 17.45 4.66 14.21
CA GLY A 209 16.64 3.47 13.89
C GLY A 209 15.51 3.79 12.92
N ILE A 210 14.77 4.87 13.20
CA ILE A 210 13.67 5.36 12.36
C ILE A 210 14.19 5.76 10.98
N LYS A 211 15.30 6.51 10.92
CA LYS A 211 15.93 6.87 9.64
C LYS A 211 16.34 5.65 8.84
N ILE A 212 16.85 4.60 9.48
CA ILE A 212 17.24 3.36 8.80
C ILE A 212 16.01 2.63 8.28
N ILE A 213 14.93 2.52 9.06
CA ILE A 213 13.69 1.86 8.64
C ILE A 213 13.18 2.43 7.31
N TYR A 214 13.11 3.76 7.17
CA TYR A 214 12.66 4.40 5.92
C TYR A 214 13.64 4.28 4.75
N ASN A 215 14.94 4.21 5.02
CA ASN A 215 15.98 4.29 3.97
C ASN A 215 16.61 2.93 3.63
N ASP A 216 16.26 1.87 4.35
CA ASP A 216 16.85 0.56 4.13
C ASP A 216 16.41 -0.01 2.77
N VAL A 217 17.40 -0.22 1.89
CA VAL A 217 17.17 -0.72 0.53
C VAL A 217 16.62 -2.15 0.46
N GLY A 218 16.75 -2.91 1.54
CA GLY A 218 16.19 -4.25 1.71
C GLY A 218 14.70 -4.19 2.07
N LEU A 219 14.36 -3.42 3.10
CA LEU A 219 12.99 -3.20 3.54
C LEU A 219 12.15 -2.57 2.43
N ASN A 220 12.64 -1.49 1.81
CA ASN A 220 11.95 -0.76 0.73
C ASN A 220 11.62 -1.62 -0.51
N LYS A 221 12.16 -2.84 -0.61
CA LYS A 221 11.85 -3.80 -1.68
C LYS A 221 10.83 -4.86 -1.26
N LYS A 222 10.66 -5.10 0.03
CA LYS A 222 10.03 -6.32 0.56
C LYS A 222 8.71 -6.05 1.27
N ILE A 223 8.57 -4.92 1.94
CA ILE A 223 7.38 -4.59 2.75
C ILE A 223 6.69 -3.33 2.25
N SER A 224 5.44 -3.12 2.68
CA SER A 224 4.62 -1.96 2.33
C SER A 224 5.13 -0.68 3.01
N LEU A 225 4.70 0.50 2.54
CA LEU A 225 4.97 1.75 3.24
C LEU A 225 4.23 1.80 4.59
N GLY A 226 3.03 1.22 4.69
CA GLY A 226 2.27 1.09 5.93
C GLY A 226 3.04 0.31 7.00
N ASP A 227 3.62 -0.84 6.65
CA ASP A 227 4.45 -1.64 7.57
C ASP A 227 5.72 -0.89 8.01
N ILE A 228 6.36 -0.18 7.08
CA ILE A 228 7.52 0.69 7.40
C ILE A 228 7.13 1.76 8.42
N ARG A 229 5.98 2.40 8.24
CA ARG A 229 5.46 3.43 9.16
C ARG A 229 5.11 2.84 10.52
N GLU A 230 4.51 1.66 10.56
CA GLU A 230 4.19 0.97 11.81
C GLU A 230 5.46 0.62 12.60
N GLY A 231 6.43 -0.04 11.96
CA GLY A 231 7.71 -0.33 12.61
C GLY A 231 8.45 0.94 13.06
N ALA A 232 8.36 2.04 12.29
CA ALA A 232 8.94 3.32 12.69
C ALA A 232 8.21 3.94 13.90
N ARG A 233 6.88 3.87 13.98
CA ARG A 233 6.10 4.32 15.15
C ARG A 233 6.47 3.51 16.38
N SER A 234 6.58 2.20 16.24
CA SER A 234 6.99 1.31 17.33
C SER A 234 8.38 1.67 17.86
N VAL A 235 9.38 1.80 16.99
CA VAL A 235 10.73 2.21 17.42
C VAL A 235 10.70 3.58 18.09
N GLN A 236 9.90 4.53 17.60
CA GLN A 236 9.79 5.83 18.25
C GLN A 236 9.21 5.72 19.67
N GLY A 237 8.10 5.01 19.86
CA GLY A 237 7.49 4.82 21.17
C GLY A 237 8.42 4.10 22.14
N MET A 238 9.11 3.04 21.69
CA MET A 238 10.05 2.31 22.53
C MET A 238 11.27 3.16 22.91
N ASN A 239 11.75 4.02 22.01
CA ASN A 239 12.83 4.96 22.32
C ASN A 239 12.41 5.96 23.40
N GLU A 240 11.17 6.45 23.37
CA GLU A 240 10.62 7.37 24.38
C GLU A 240 10.56 6.70 25.76
N LEU A 241 9.98 5.50 25.84
CA LEU A 241 9.91 4.71 27.08
C LEU A 241 11.30 4.34 27.61
N LEU A 242 12.24 4.03 26.73
CA LEU A 242 13.63 3.73 27.11
C LEU A 242 14.31 4.94 27.75
N LEU A 243 14.10 6.15 27.20
CA LEU A 243 14.67 7.37 27.77
C LEU A 243 14.03 7.75 29.10
N GLU A 244 12.72 7.55 29.24
CA GLU A 244 12.04 7.69 30.52
C GLU A 244 12.68 6.77 31.58
N ALA A 245 12.85 5.49 31.27
CA ALA A 245 13.46 4.51 32.17
C ALA A 245 14.91 4.84 32.53
N ILE A 246 15.71 5.31 31.56
CA ILE A 246 17.09 5.78 31.79
C ILE A 246 17.10 6.94 32.78
N SER A 247 16.23 7.93 32.58
CA SER A 247 16.10 9.08 33.47
C SER A 247 15.65 8.67 34.88
N ALA A 248 14.64 7.81 34.99
CA ALA A 248 14.09 7.38 36.27
C ALA A 248 15.07 6.57 37.12
N THR A 249 16.01 5.87 36.48
CA THR A 249 16.99 5.02 37.14
C THR A 249 18.36 5.67 37.33
N ASN A 250 18.55 6.91 36.84
CA ASN A 250 19.84 7.59 36.75
C ASN A 250 20.91 6.73 36.03
N ALA A 251 20.48 5.93 35.05
CA ALA A 251 21.39 5.10 34.27
C ALA A 251 22.40 5.98 33.51
N ALA A 252 23.66 5.53 33.44
CA ALA A 252 24.77 6.25 32.82
C ALA A 252 25.12 7.63 33.42
N GLU A 253 24.78 7.93 34.67
CA GLU A 253 25.20 9.18 35.36
C GLU A 253 26.72 9.42 35.31
N GLY A 254 27.53 8.35 35.30
CA GLY A 254 28.99 8.41 35.12
C GLY A 254 29.48 8.62 33.68
N GLY A 255 28.59 8.92 32.73
CA GLY A 255 28.89 9.10 31.30
C GLY A 255 28.98 7.79 30.50
N SER A 256 28.66 6.65 31.10
CA SER A 256 28.64 5.33 30.43
C SER A 256 27.67 4.37 31.10
N PHE A 257 26.98 3.56 30.32
CA PHE A 257 26.11 2.50 30.84
C PHE A 257 26.91 1.36 31.45
N THR A 258 26.51 0.95 32.65
CA THR A 258 26.96 -0.29 33.30
C THR A 258 25.96 -1.44 33.09
N LYS A 259 26.38 -2.67 33.41
CA LYS A 259 25.45 -3.82 33.44
C LYS A 259 24.34 -3.64 34.48
N GLN A 260 24.62 -2.94 35.59
CA GLN A 260 23.63 -2.71 36.62
C GLN A 260 22.60 -1.70 36.14
N ASP A 261 23.03 -0.65 35.43
CA ASP A 261 22.15 0.35 34.83
C ASP A 261 21.13 -0.33 33.92
N MET A 262 21.57 -1.21 33.01
CA MET A 262 20.66 -1.91 32.10
C MET A 262 19.69 -2.85 32.83
N ARG A 263 20.10 -3.47 33.94
CA ARG A 263 19.18 -4.27 34.77
C ARG A 263 18.12 -3.39 35.42
N ASN A 264 18.51 -2.21 35.92
CA ASN A 264 17.59 -1.28 36.55
C ASN A 264 16.59 -0.71 35.52
N VAL A 265 17.08 -0.33 34.33
CA VAL A 265 16.24 0.11 33.20
C VAL A 265 15.23 -0.97 32.82
N ASN A 266 15.68 -2.23 32.66
CA ASN A 266 14.76 -3.34 32.34
C ASN A 266 13.71 -3.55 33.44
N GLN A 267 14.12 -3.53 34.70
CA GLN A 267 13.19 -3.68 35.81
C GLN A 267 12.16 -2.54 35.85
N TYR A 268 12.57 -1.33 35.52
CA TYR A 268 11.67 -0.19 35.41
C TYR A 268 10.65 -0.37 34.28
N LEU A 269 11.10 -0.76 33.07
CA LEU A 269 10.23 -1.01 31.93
C LEU A 269 9.20 -2.10 32.24
N VAL A 270 9.62 -3.24 32.78
CA VAL A 270 8.71 -4.34 33.19
C VAL A 270 7.70 -3.87 34.24
N ALA A 271 8.14 -3.06 35.21
CA ALA A 271 7.28 -2.66 36.32
C ALA A 271 6.24 -1.59 35.93
N ASN A 272 6.50 -0.78 34.91
CA ASN A 272 5.68 0.39 34.59
C ASN A 272 5.04 0.35 33.19
N HIS A 273 5.67 -0.33 32.24
CA HIS A 273 5.39 -0.23 30.80
C HIS A 273 5.32 -1.58 30.09
N ALA A 274 5.21 -2.71 30.82
CA ALA A 274 5.26 -4.05 30.21
C ALA A 274 4.26 -4.25 29.06
N ASP A 275 3.01 -3.83 29.26
CA ASP A 275 1.94 -4.03 28.27
C ASP A 275 2.18 -3.15 27.01
N GLU A 276 2.48 -1.87 27.20
CA GLU A 276 2.78 -0.94 26.10
C GLU A 276 4.05 -1.33 25.35
N TRP A 277 5.09 -1.74 26.07
CA TRP A 277 6.34 -2.19 25.48
C TRP A 277 6.15 -3.46 24.64
N ALA A 278 5.35 -4.41 25.12
CA ALA A 278 5.02 -5.62 24.37
C ALA A 278 4.20 -5.31 23.11
N GLU A 279 3.23 -4.39 23.18
CA GLU A 279 2.46 -3.95 22.01
C GLU A 279 3.36 -3.27 20.96
N LEU A 280 4.26 -2.38 21.39
CA LEU A 280 5.18 -1.68 20.50
C LEU A 280 6.22 -2.64 19.88
N HIS A 281 6.79 -3.55 20.68
CA HIS A 281 7.72 -4.56 20.17
C HIS A 281 7.02 -5.48 19.17
N GLY A 282 5.76 -5.81 19.45
CA GLY A 282 4.91 -6.60 18.60
C GLY A 282 5.06 -8.11 18.80
N ASP A 283 4.15 -8.83 18.18
CA ASP A 283 4.07 -10.29 18.15
C ASP A 283 4.41 -10.79 16.75
N ASP A 284 5.02 -11.96 16.65
CA ASP A 284 5.23 -12.73 15.41
C ASP A 284 4.47 -14.06 15.39
N GLU A 285 3.61 -14.32 16.39
CA GLU A 285 2.74 -15.48 16.43
C GLU A 285 1.53 -15.36 15.47
N LYS A 286 1.03 -16.52 15.00
CA LYS A 286 -0.23 -16.67 14.24
C LYS A 286 -0.30 -15.98 12.87
N ASP A 287 0.84 -15.81 12.21
CA ASP A 287 0.96 -15.26 10.84
C ASP A 287 0.57 -13.77 10.69
N GLU A 288 0.42 -13.03 11.80
CA GLU A 288 0.17 -11.59 11.82
C GLU A 288 1.26 -10.86 12.62
N GLU A 289 2.23 -10.27 11.90
CA GLU A 289 3.24 -9.42 12.52
C GLU A 289 2.60 -8.09 12.95
N THR A 290 2.96 -7.59 14.13
CA THR A 290 2.56 -6.25 14.64
C THR A 290 3.76 -5.45 15.10
N GLY A 291 3.59 -4.15 15.29
CA GLY A 291 4.60 -3.31 15.95
C GLY A 291 5.97 -3.32 15.25
N PHE A 292 7.06 -3.46 16.02
CA PHE A 292 8.42 -3.51 15.47
C PHE A 292 8.66 -4.75 14.60
N HIS A 293 7.94 -5.85 14.85
CA HIS A 293 8.07 -7.06 14.03
C HIS A 293 7.68 -6.85 12.56
N LYS A 294 6.88 -5.82 12.23
CA LYS A 294 6.60 -5.40 10.83
C LYS A 294 7.83 -5.09 9.97
N VAL A 295 8.98 -4.83 10.60
CA VAL A 295 10.24 -4.51 9.90
C VAL A 295 11.36 -5.47 10.29
N GLN A 296 11.16 -6.28 11.32
CA GLN A 296 12.15 -7.21 11.83
C GLN A 296 12.12 -8.48 10.97
N SER A 297 13.29 -9.02 10.61
CA SER A 297 13.38 -10.21 9.74
C SER A 297 12.88 -10.02 8.29
N ASP A 298 12.42 -8.82 7.93
CA ASP A 298 11.97 -8.47 6.57
C ASP A 298 13.07 -8.08 5.58
N GLY A 299 14.30 -8.48 5.88
CA GLY A 299 15.40 -8.39 4.94
C GLY A 299 16.07 -7.04 4.86
N ALA A 300 16.06 -6.28 5.97
CA ALA A 300 16.91 -5.12 6.17
C ALA A 300 18.39 -5.44 5.83
N LYS A 301 19.09 -4.48 5.23
CA LYS A 301 20.48 -4.64 4.75
C LYS A 301 21.49 -3.69 5.38
N THR A 302 21.02 -2.59 5.93
CA THR A 302 21.83 -1.57 6.59
C THR A 302 22.55 -2.18 7.77
N ARG A 303 23.78 -1.73 8.01
CA ARG A 303 24.61 -2.22 9.11
C ARG A 303 25.04 -1.11 10.04
N ILE A 304 24.95 -1.38 11.34
CA ILE A 304 25.54 -0.58 12.41
C ILE A 304 26.56 -1.47 13.12
N LEU A 305 27.77 -0.96 13.36
CA LEU A 305 28.85 -1.70 14.04
C LEU A 305 29.14 -3.07 13.39
N GLY A 306 28.98 -3.17 12.06
CA GLY A 306 29.17 -4.41 11.30
C GLY A 306 28.03 -5.44 11.43
N LYS A 307 27.01 -5.18 12.24
CA LYS A 307 25.83 -6.04 12.45
C LYS A 307 24.61 -5.51 11.68
N ASN A 308 23.60 -6.36 11.45
CA ASN A 308 22.35 -5.91 10.84
C ASN A 308 21.73 -4.82 11.74
N ALA A 309 21.41 -3.67 11.17
CA ALA A 309 20.90 -2.55 11.95
C ALA A 309 19.56 -2.87 12.61
N ILE A 310 18.63 -3.50 11.89
CA ILE A 310 17.29 -3.81 12.40
C ILE A 310 17.34 -5.09 13.24
N ASN A 311 17.68 -6.22 12.62
CA ASN A 311 17.59 -7.57 13.22
C ASN A 311 18.68 -7.88 14.27
N THR A 312 19.45 -6.89 14.72
CA THR A 312 20.49 -7.15 15.73
C THR A 312 20.70 -5.95 16.62
N VAL A 313 20.91 -4.76 16.06
CA VAL A 313 21.21 -3.58 16.87
C VAL A 313 19.92 -2.99 17.45
N CYS A 314 18.96 -2.61 16.60
CA CYS A 314 17.66 -2.11 17.05
C CYS A 314 16.91 -3.18 17.85
N ASP A 315 16.80 -4.38 17.30
CA ASP A 315 16.18 -5.52 17.98
C ASP A 315 16.82 -5.81 19.35
N GLY A 316 18.16 -5.81 19.45
CA GLY A 316 18.85 -6.04 20.72
C GLY A 316 18.68 -4.92 21.76
N ILE A 317 18.43 -3.68 21.32
CA ILE A 317 18.08 -2.56 22.21
C ILE A 317 16.64 -2.70 22.71
N HIS A 318 15.73 -3.11 21.84
CA HIS A 318 14.30 -3.19 22.11
C HIS A 318 13.85 -4.52 22.76
N HIS A 319 14.74 -5.49 22.88
CA HIS A 319 14.56 -6.73 23.67
C HIS A 319 14.64 -6.53 25.20
N LEU A 320 14.80 -5.28 25.67
CA LEU A 320 14.52 -4.94 27.07
C LEU A 320 13.01 -5.04 27.34
N GLY A 321 12.61 -4.83 28.59
CA GLY A 321 11.20 -4.96 29.00
C GLY A 321 10.87 -6.37 29.42
#